data_AF-A0A2R6IB13-F1
#
_entry.id   AF-A0A2R6IB13-F1
#
_cell.length_a   1.000
_cell.length_b   1.000
_cell.length_c   1.000
_cell.angle_alpha   90.00
_cell.angle_beta   90.00
_cell.angle_gamma   90.00
#
_symmetry.space_group_name_H-M   'P 1'
#
loop_
_entity.id
_entity.type
_entity.pdbx_description
1 polymer ?
#
loop_
_entity_poly.entity_id
_entity_poly.type
_entity_poly.pdbx_seq_one_letter_code
_entity_poly.pdbx_strand_id
1 'polypeptide(L)' 'MADDGGNGDDDGDGGWRFGIDEVGPDSDDDGEEGEEGNVLGSADAALEDPEPGAPTAENAFFVLLGAATIIGIVALLVL' A
#
# COMPACT_ATOMS: atom_id res chain seq x y z
N MET A 1 27.41 -47.66 4.40
CA MET A 1 26.12 -47.24 4.97
C MET A 1 25.58 -46.13 4.10
N ALA A 2 24.43 -46.36 3.47
CA ALA A 2 23.55 -45.28 3.02
C ALA A 2 22.51 -45.08 4.14
N ASP A 3 22.27 -43.83 4.52
CA ASP A 3 21.32 -43.34 5.53
C ASP A 3 21.31 -41.81 5.36
N ASP A 4 20.22 -41.07 5.29
CA ASP A 4 18.81 -41.28 4.99
C ASP A 4 18.30 -39.87 4.63
N GLY A 5 17.31 -39.78 3.75
CA GLY A 5 16.71 -38.52 3.34
C GLY A 5 16.02 -37.82 4.51
N GLY A 6 16.50 -36.64 4.86
CA GLY A 6 15.77 -35.69 5.70
C GLY A 6 14.94 -34.75 4.84
N ASN A 7 13.79 -35.23 4.39
CA ASN A 7 12.70 -34.44 3.84
C ASN A 7 11.91 -33.80 5.01
N GLY A 8 12.01 -32.48 5.14
CA GLY A 8 11.21 -31.63 6.03
C GLY A 8 11.65 -30.18 5.81
N ASP A 9 10.81 -29.21 5.45
CA ASP A 9 9.38 -29.10 5.65
C ASP A 9 8.78 -28.28 4.50
N ASP A 10 7.99 -28.94 3.65
CA ASP A 10 6.99 -28.32 2.79
C ASP A 10 5.68 -28.31 3.58
N ASP A 11 5.54 -27.38 4.52
CA ASP A 11 4.27 -27.10 5.20
C ASP A 11 3.85 -25.67 4.87
N GLY A 12 2.93 -25.57 3.92
CA GLY A 12 2.52 -24.32 3.30
C GLY A 12 1.76 -23.34 4.19
N ASP A 13 2.12 -22.08 4.01
CA ASP A 13 1.22 -20.92 4.09
C ASP A 13 1.37 -20.05 2.83
N GLY A 14 1.19 -20.69 1.68
CA GLY A 14 1.21 -20.08 0.35
C GLY A 14 0.09 -19.08 0.10
N GLY A 15 0.35 -17.80 0.36
CA GLY A 15 -0.51 -16.74 -0.14
C GLY A 15 0.13 -15.37 -0.35
N TRP A 16 1.21 -15.03 0.35
CA TRP A 16 1.67 -13.63 0.38
C TRP A 16 3.18 -13.42 0.40
N ARG A 17 3.98 -14.49 0.44
CA ARG A 17 5.44 -14.37 0.46
C ARG A 17 5.99 -14.91 -0.85
N PHE A 18 6.14 -14.03 -1.82
CA PHE A 18 7.04 -14.31 -2.94
C PHE A 18 8.42 -14.54 -2.35
N GLY A 19 9.06 -15.66 -2.70
CA GLY A 19 10.44 -15.91 -2.35
C GLY A 19 11.31 -14.79 -2.91
N ILE A 20 12.37 -14.41 -2.19
CA ILE A 20 13.30 -13.37 -2.66
C ILE A 20 13.94 -13.74 -4.01
N ASP A 21 13.92 -15.03 -4.35
CA ASP A 21 14.41 -15.59 -5.61
C ASP A 21 13.38 -15.51 -6.77
N GLU A 22 12.10 -15.22 -6.48
CA GLU A 22 11.04 -15.05 -7.50
C GLU A 22 11.07 -13.65 -8.14
N VAL A 23 11.74 -12.68 -7.51
CA VAL A 23 11.82 -11.27 -7.97
C VAL A 23 13.10 -10.97 -8.79
N GLY A 24 13.59 -11.97 -9.53
CA GLY A 24 14.74 -11.86 -10.44
C GLY A 24 14.33 -11.47 -11.88
N PRO A 25 15.26 -10.96 -12.70
CA PRO A 25 14.98 -10.29 -13.98
C PRO A 25 14.45 -11.18 -15.12
N ASP A 26 14.13 -12.45 -14.87
CA ASP A 26 13.65 -13.41 -15.86
C ASP A 26 12.13 -13.64 -15.74
N SER A 27 11.38 -12.56 -15.47
CA SER A 27 9.95 -12.58 -15.85
C SER A 27 9.91 -12.54 -17.36
N ASP A 28 9.67 -13.68 -18.00
CA ASP A 28 9.40 -13.78 -19.44
C ASP A 28 8.12 -12.96 -19.75
N ASP A 29 8.29 -11.65 -19.92
CA ASP A 29 7.28 -10.73 -20.43
C ASP A 29 7.33 -10.84 -21.96
N ASP A 30 6.51 -11.75 -22.49
CA ASP A 30 6.25 -11.92 -23.90
C ASP A 30 5.43 -10.73 -24.41
N GLY A 31 6.18 -9.72 -24.84
CA GLY A 31 5.67 -8.45 -25.33
C GLY A 31 4.44 -8.56 -26.24
N GLU A 32 3.36 -7.94 -25.79
CA GLU A 32 2.32 -7.38 -26.65
C GLU A 32 2.39 -5.86 -26.50
N GLU A 33 2.87 -5.20 -27.56
CA GLU A 33 2.90 -3.75 -27.72
C GLU A 33 1.47 -3.20 -27.74
N GLY A 34 0.97 -2.84 -26.56
CA GLY A 34 -0.23 -2.02 -26.39
C GLY A 34 0.15 -0.61 -25.99
N GLU A 35 0.16 0.31 -26.95
CA GLU A 35 -0.03 1.73 -26.64
C GLU A 35 -1.31 1.87 -25.79
N GLU A 36 -1.16 2.47 -24.60
CA GLU A 36 -2.14 3.28 -23.85
C GLU A 36 -1.95 3.11 -22.33
N GLY A 37 -1.45 4.17 -21.67
CA GLY A 37 -1.59 4.33 -20.23
C GLY A 37 -0.28 4.51 -19.48
N ASN A 38 0.10 5.77 -19.25
CA ASN A 38 1.02 6.16 -18.19
C ASN A 38 0.37 5.82 -16.82
N VAL A 39 0.49 4.58 -16.36
CA VAL A 39 0.00 4.12 -15.04
C VAL A 39 1.10 3.80 -14.03
N LEU A 40 2.37 3.77 -14.44
CA LEU A 40 3.48 3.70 -13.51
C LEU A 40 4.39 4.89 -13.73
N GLY A 41 4.20 5.90 -12.88
CA GLY A 41 5.18 6.96 -12.70
C GLY A 41 6.55 6.34 -12.52
N SER A 42 7.52 6.94 -13.21
CA SER A 42 8.96 6.70 -13.06
C SER A 42 9.29 6.22 -11.65
N ALA A 43 9.83 5.01 -11.54
CA ALA A 43 10.21 4.35 -10.28
C ALA A 43 11.18 5.20 -9.40
N ASP A 44 11.67 6.32 -9.91
CA ASP A 44 12.49 7.32 -9.23
C ASP A 44 11.67 8.20 -8.25
N ALA A 45 10.36 8.38 -8.46
CA ALA A 45 9.49 9.21 -7.61
C ALA A 45 8.85 8.44 -6.44
N ALA A 46 9.01 7.10 -6.38
CA ALA A 46 8.35 6.25 -5.40
C ALA A 46 8.97 6.32 -3.99
N LEU A 47 10.06 7.07 -3.80
CA LEU A 47 10.77 7.27 -2.53
C LEU A 47 10.77 8.72 -2.04
N GLU A 48 10.09 9.63 -2.73
CA GLU A 48 9.93 11.00 -2.24
C GLU A 48 8.82 11.02 -1.19
N ASP A 49 9.17 11.39 0.05
CA ASP A 49 8.18 11.68 1.09
C ASP A 49 7.19 12.69 0.52
N PRO A 50 5.88 12.38 0.45
CA PRO A 50 4.91 13.31 -0.09
C PRO A 50 4.93 14.57 0.79
N GLU A 51 5.31 15.69 0.19
CA GLU A 51 5.24 16.97 0.91
C GLU A 51 3.79 17.21 1.34
N PRO A 52 3.54 17.52 2.62
CA PRO A 52 2.19 17.86 3.05
C PRO A 52 1.76 19.11 2.28
N GLY A 53 0.75 18.95 1.43
CA GLY A 53 0.19 20.04 0.65
C GLY A 53 -0.37 21.15 1.55
N ALA A 54 -0.51 22.36 1.00
CA ALA A 54 -1.14 23.45 1.71
C ALA A 54 -2.58 23.09 2.11
N PRO A 55 -3.04 23.48 3.32
CA PRO A 55 -4.42 23.23 3.73
C PRO A 55 -5.38 23.92 2.74
N THR A 56 -6.32 23.14 2.20
CA THR A 56 -7.35 23.66 1.31
C THR A 56 -8.49 24.30 2.11
N ALA A 57 -9.24 25.20 1.47
CA ALA A 57 -10.43 25.80 2.09
C ALA A 57 -11.49 24.76 2.45
N GLU A 58 -11.59 23.69 1.66
CA GLU A 58 -12.48 22.55 1.90
C GLU A 58 -12.06 21.76 3.15
N ASN A 59 -10.76 21.46 3.31
CA ASN A 59 -10.25 20.82 4.52
C ASN A 59 -10.54 21.67 5.76
N ALA A 60 -10.34 22.98 5.67
CA ALA A 60 -10.65 23.91 6.75
C ALA A 60 -12.16 23.90 7.11
N PHE A 61 -13.03 23.86 6.10
CA PHE A 61 -14.48 23.76 6.30
C PHE A 61 -14.86 22.50 7.06
N PHE A 62 -14.34 21.33 6.68
CA PHE A 62 -14.66 20.07 7.35
C PHE A 62 -14.13 20.00 8.78
N VAL A 63 -12.94 20.55 9.04
CA VAL A 63 -12.38 20.65 10.40
C VAL A 63 -13.29 21.51 11.29
N LEU A 64 -13.72 22.67 10.79
CA LEU A 64 -14.63 23.56 11.53
C LEU A 64 -16.00 22.92 11.77
N LEU A 65 -16.56 22.24 10.76
CA LEU A 65 -17.81 21.51 10.88
C LEU A 65 -17.72 20.43 11.97
N GLY A 66 -16.65 19.61 11.93
CA GLY A 66 -16.42 18.57 12.94
C GLY A 66 -16.27 19.14 14.34
N ALA A 67 -15.51 20.23 14.50
CA ALA A 67 -15.38 20.92 15.79
C ALA A 67 -16.73 21.43 16.32
N ALA A 68 -17.54 22.06 15.47
CA ALA A 68 -18.87 22.54 15.83
C ALA A 68 -19.80 21.38 16.23
N THR A 69 -19.75 20.25 15.51
CA THR A 69 -20.52 19.05 15.84
C THR A 69 -20.12 18.48 17.20
N ILE A 70 -18.82 18.33 17.48
CA ILE A 70 -18.33 17.84 18.78
C ILE A 70 -18.77 18.77 19.92
N ILE A 71 -18.60 20.08 19.75
CA ILE A 71 -19.05 21.08 20.74
C ILE A 71 -20.56 20.93 20.99
N GLY A 72 -21.36 20.79 19.92
CA GLY A 72 -22.81 20.59 20.03
C GLY A 72 -23.18 19.31 20.78
N ILE A 73 -22.52 18.19 20.48
CA ILE A 73 -22.74 16.91 21.17
C ILE A 73 -22.38 17.05 22.64
N VAL A 74 -21.21 17.60 22.96
CA VAL A 74 -20.76 17.77 24.35
C VAL A 74 -21.73 18.68 25.12
N ALA A 75 -22.17 19.78 24.52
CA ALA A 75 -23.15 20.67 25.15
C ALA A 75 -24.47 19.94 25.44
N LEU A 76 -24.96 19.11 24.51
CA LEU A 76 -26.18 18.32 24.72
C LEU A 76 -26.03 17.26 25.82
N LEU A 77 -24.84 16.70 26.01
CA LEU A 77 -24.60 15.68 27.04
C LEU A 77 -24.42 16.28 28.43
N VAL A 78 -24.02 17.54 28.53
CA VAL A 78 -23.71 18.23 29.80
C VAL A 78 -24.88 19.08 30.30
N LEU A 79 -25.79 19.51 29.42
CA LEU A 79 -26.95 20.34 29.76
C LEU A 79 -28.16 19.53 30.26
#